data_AF-Q13RY1-F1
#
_entry.id   AF-Q13RY1-F1
#
_cell.length_a   1.000
_cell.length_b   1.000
_cell.length_c   1.000
_cell.angle_alpha   90.00
_cell.angle_beta   90.00
_cell.angle_gamma   90.00
#
_symmetry.space_group_name_H-M   'P 1'
#
loop_
_entity.id
_entity.type
_entity.pdbx_description
1 polymer ?
#
loop_
_entity_poly.entity_id
_entity_poly.type
_entity_poly.pdbx_seq_one_letter_code
_entity_poly.pdbx_strand_id
1 'polypeptide(L)'
;MNDTLISLAVIFSQLSLLAFGGGNTILPEMQRQVVDVHHWMPASEFSALFALAQAAPGPNLMVVTLVGWHVAGWAGMLVTSVAKFGPSSLVTVLAMHAWERCKDRPWRRYAQLGLVPVTAGVVAASAALIAEASNPTAIAWAITAFTAVMAIKTRIHPLWLLAAGSLIGLTGIGQL
;
A
#
# COMPACT_ATOMS: atom_id res chain seq x y z
N MET A 1 -8.03 -25.66 12.65
CA MET A 1 -7.88 -24.35 13.34
C MET A 1 -6.43 -23.90 13.42
N ASN A 2 -5.49 -24.73 13.90
CA ASN A 2 -4.07 -24.36 13.89
C ASN A 2 -3.50 -24.09 12.48
N ASP A 3 -3.88 -24.88 11.47
CA ASP A 3 -3.37 -24.71 10.10
C ASP A 3 -3.79 -23.38 9.46
N THR A 4 -4.99 -22.89 9.78
CA THR A 4 -5.49 -21.59 9.36
C THR A 4 -4.71 -20.45 10.02
N LEU A 5 -4.41 -20.56 11.31
CA LEU A 5 -3.61 -19.57 12.04
C LEU A 5 -2.17 -19.51 11.52
N ILE A 6 -1.57 -20.66 11.20
CA ILE A 6 -0.24 -20.72 10.61
C ILE A 6 -0.25 -20.09 9.22
N SER A 7 -1.25 -20.40 8.38
CA SER A 7 -1.42 -19.77 7.08
C SER A 7 -1.54 -18.25 7.18
N LEU A 8 -2.39 -17.76 8.10
CA LEU A 8 -2.51 -16.33 8.40
C LEU A 8 -1.16 -15.73 8.81
N ALA A 9 -0.44 -16.37 9.74
CA ALA A 9 0.87 -15.88 10.18
C ALA A 9 1.87 -15.77 9.03
N VAL A 10 1.95 -16.78 8.16
CA VAL A 10 2.89 -16.81 7.03
C VAL A 10 2.54 -15.74 5.99
N ILE A 11 1.28 -15.68 5.56
CA ILE A 11 0.82 -14.74 4.53
C ILE A 11 1.01 -13.29 5.00
N PHE A 12 0.53 -12.97 6.20
CA PHE A 12 0.63 -11.58 6.70
C PHE A 12 2.06 -11.19 7.04
N SER A 13 2.95 -12.15 7.36
CA SER A 13 4.39 -11.89 7.48
C SER A 13 5.04 -11.60 6.14
N GLN A 14 4.69 -12.34 5.07
CA GLN A 14 5.18 -12.05 3.72
C GLN A 14 4.67 -10.68 3.24
N LEU A 15 3.38 -10.39 3.44
CA LEU A 15 2.79 -9.09 3.15
C LEU A 15 3.37 -7.96 4.00
N SER A 16 3.94 -8.25 5.18
CA SER A 16 4.70 -7.27 5.97
C SER A 16 5.97 -6.84 5.24
N LEU A 17 6.73 -7.80 4.73
CA LEU A 17 8.01 -7.58 4.06
C LEU A 17 7.83 -7.00 2.64
N LEU A 18 6.71 -7.30 1.98
CA LEU A 18 6.40 -6.84 0.63
C LEU A 18 5.72 -5.46 0.59
N ALA A 19 5.49 -4.81 1.74
CA ALA A 19 4.81 -3.51 1.84
C ALA A 19 5.69 -2.31 1.40
N PHE A 20 6.38 -2.44 0.27
CA PHE A 20 7.08 -1.34 -0.38
C PHE A 20 6.05 -0.32 -0.88
N GLY A 21 6.23 0.96 -0.52
CA GLY A 21 5.27 2.03 -0.87
C GLY A 21 4.11 2.21 0.12
N GLY A 22 4.06 1.44 1.21
CA GLY A 22 3.10 1.62 2.31
C GLY A 22 2.08 0.49 2.46
N GLY A 23 1.11 0.69 3.37
CA GLY A 23 0.12 -0.35 3.70
C GLY A 23 -0.89 -0.65 2.58
N ASN A 24 -1.15 0.30 1.69
CA ASN A 24 -2.18 0.16 0.66
C ASN A 24 -1.68 -0.60 -0.58
N THR A 25 -0.37 -0.67 -0.83
CA THR A 25 0.20 -1.38 -1.99
C THR A 25 -0.01 -2.89 -1.91
N ILE A 26 -0.19 -3.43 -0.70
CA ILE A 26 -0.41 -4.86 -0.47
C ILE A 26 -1.89 -5.26 -0.47
N LEU A 27 -2.81 -4.28 -0.57
CA LEU A 27 -4.24 -4.54 -0.49
C LEU A 27 -4.74 -5.49 -1.61
N PRO A 28 -4.32 -5.33 -2.88
CA PRO A 28 -4.75 -6.24 -3.95
C PRO A 28 -4.26 -7.66 -3.71
N GLU A 29 -3.02 -7.83 -3.25
CA GLU A 29 -2.48 -9.17 -2.95
C GLU A 29 -3.16 -9.77 -1.71
N MET A 30 -3.47 -8.96 -0.70
CA MET A 30 -4.23 -9.41 0.46
C MET A 30 -5.62 -9.91 0.05
N GLN A 31 -6.32 -9.17 -0.82
CA GLN A 31 -7.61 -9.58 -1.37
C GLN A 31 -7.46 -10.91 -2.11
N ARG A 32 -6.47 -11.03 -3.00
CA ARG A 32 -6.21 -12.26 -3.77
C ARG A 32 -5.98 -13.46 -2.86
N GLN A 33 -5.16 -13.32 -1.84
CA GLN A 33 -4.86 -14.41 -0.90
C GLN A 33 -6.12 -14.82 -0.10
N VAL A 34 -6.85 -13.85 0.42
CA VAL A 34 -7.99 -14.09 1.32
C VAL A 34 -9.23 -14.57 0.57
N VAL A 35 -9.50 -14.05 -0.62
CA VAL A 35 -10.71 -14.30 -1.41
C VAL A 35 -10.48 -15.37 -2.49
N ASP A 36 -9.42 -15.24 -3.28
CA ASP A 36 -9.22 -16.07 -4.48
C ASP A 36 -8.41 -17.34 -4.21
N VAL A 37 -7.43 -17.29 -3.29
CA VAL A 37 -6.54 -18.43 -3.00
C VAL A 37 -7.09 -19.27 -1.86
N HIS A 38 -7.39 -18.65 -0.72
CA HIS A 38 -7.82 -19.35 0.48
C HIS A 38 -9.34 -19.43 0.65
N HIS A 39 -10.10 -18.65 -0.13
CA HIS A 39 -11.57 -18.60 -0.09
C HIS A 39 -12.14 -18.43 1.33
N TRP A 40 -11.45 -17.66 2.17
CA TRP A 40 -11.87 -17.45 3.55
C TRP A 40 -13.08 -16.51 3.69
N MET A 41 -13.30 -15.65 2.70
CA MET A 41 -14.47 -14.77 2.60
C MET A 41 -14.74 -14.40 1.15
N PRO A 42 -15.99 -14.06 0.78
CA PRO A 42 -16.29 -13.50 -0.53
C PRO A 42 -15.76 -12.07 -0.70
N ALA A 43 -15.56 -11.65 -1.95
CA ALA A 43 -15.07 -10.30 -2.29
C ALA A 43 -15.96 -9.17 -1.72
N SER A 44 -17.27 -9.38 -1.65
CA SER A 44 -18.22 -8.42 -1.08
C SER A 44 -17.98 -8.17 0.41
N GLU A 45 -17.68 -9.23 1.16
CA GLU A 45 -17.40 -9.16 2.59
C GLU A 45 -16.04 -8.54 2.87
N PHE A 46 -15.02 -8.91 2.09
CA PHE A 46 -13.72 -8.24 2.12
C PHE A 46 -13.86 -6.73 1.87
N SER A 47 -14.64 -6.34 0.87
CA SER A 47 -14.92 -4.93 0.56
C SER A 47 -15.63 -4.21 1.71
N ALA A 48 -16.60 -4.87 2.36
CA ALA A 48 -17.27 -4.33 3.54
C ALA A 48 -16.31 -4.12 4.72
N LEU A 49 -15.43 -5.09 5.01
CA LEU A 49 -14.41 -4.97 6.05
C LEU A 49 -13.39 -3.88 5.73
N PHE A 50 -13.02 -3.74 4.46
CA PHE A 50 -12.15 -2.65 4.01
C PHE A 50 -12.83 -1.29 4.19
N ALA A 51 -14.09 -1.14 3.79
CA ALA A 51 -14.86 0.08 3.97
C ALA A 51 -15.01 0.44 5.46
N LEU A 52 -15.26 -0.55 6.32
CA LEU A 52 -15.29 -0.36 7.77
C LEU A 52 -13.93 0.11 8.32
N ALA A 53 -12.82 -0.48 7.84
CA ALA A 53 -11.48 -0.06 8.24
C ALA A 53 -11.16 1.39 7.82
N GLN A 54 -11.67 1.85 6.68
CA GLN A 54 -11.51 3.24 6.21
C GLN A 54 -12.45 4.22 6.92
N ALA A 55 -13.64 3.78 7.31
CA ALA A 55 -14.60 4.60 8.05
C ALA A 55 -14.20 4.78 9.53
N ALA A 56 -13.51 3.79 10.11
CA ALA A 56 -13.04 3.86 11.48
C ALA A 56 -11.91 4.90 11.62
N PRO A 57 -11.99 5.82 12.60
CA PRO A 57 -10.88 6.71 12.89
C PRO A 57 -9.70 5.91 13.44
N GLY A 58 -8.62 5.77 12.67
CA GLY A 58 -7.39 5.14 13.11
C GLY A 58 -6.49 4.66 11.96
N PRO A 59 -5.63 3.65 12.18
CA PRO A 59 -4.68 3.21 11.16
C PRO A 59 -5.40 2.57 9.96
N ASN A 60 -5.09 3.04 8.74
CA ASN A 60 -5.60 2.45 7.48
C ASN A 60 -5.39 0.93 7.37
N LEU A 61 -4.43 0.38 8.12
CA LEU A 61 -4.10 -1.05 8.18
C LEU A 61 -5.03 -1.89 9.08
N MET A 62 -6.06 -1.31 9.72
CA MET A 62 -7.02 -2.06 10.54
C MET A 62 -7.70 -3.22 9.79
N VAL A 63 -7.80 -3.13 8.46
CA VAL A 63 -8.33 -4.20 7.62
C VAL A 63 -7.63 -5.55 7.86
N VAL A 64 -6.33 -5.56 8.18
CA VAL A 64 -5.56 -6.78 8.48
C VAL A 64 -6.07 -7.48 9.74
N THR A 65 -6.36 -6.68 10.76
CA THR A 65 -6.86 -7.13 12.06
C THR A 65 -8.31 -7.62 11.93
N LEU A 66 -9.14 -6.92 11.15
CA LEU A 66 -10.53 -7.30 10.87
C LEU A 66 -10.62 -8.58 10.04
N VAL A 67 -9.77 -8.75 9.02
CA VAL A 67 -9.69 -9.99 8.24
C VAL A 67 -9.27 -11.14 9.15
N GLY A 68 -8.23 -10.98 9.98
CA GLY A 68 -7.83 -12.02 10.93
C GLY A 68 -8.96 -12.39 11.90
N TRP A 69 -9.71 -11.40 12.38
CA TRP A 69 -10.88 -11.63 13.23
C TRP A 69 -11.99 -12.41 12.51
N HIS A 70 -12.28 -12.08 11.26
CA HIS A 70 -13.28 -12.78 10.48
C HIS A 70 -12.88 -14.25 10.22
N VAL A 71 -11.62 -14.51 9.88
CA VAL A 71 -11.15 -15.85 9.48
C VAL A 71 -11.00 -16.81 10.66
N ALA A 72 -10.50 -16.35 11.81
CA ALA A 72 -10.21 -17.23 12.95
C ALA A 72 -10.51 -16.59 14.32
N GLY A 73 -11.43 -15.63 14.36
CA GLY A 73 -11.87 -14.97 15.59
C GLY A 73 -10.74 -14.20 16.28
N TRP A 74 -10.81 -14.11 17.61
CA TRP A 74 -9.81 -13.40 18.43
C TRP A 74 -8.37 -13.89 18.22
N ALA A 75 -8.19 -15.19 17.99
CA ALA A 75 -6.86 -15.75 17.73
C ALA A 75 -6.31 -15.26 16.37
N GLY A 76 -7.14 -15.27 15.32
CA GLY A 76 -6.75 -14.75 14.01
C GLY A 76 -6.42 -13.26 14.05
N MET A 77 -7.20 -12.47 14.79
CA MET A 77 -6.95 -11.04 15.01
C MET A 77 -5.54 -10.77 15.56
N LEU A 78 -5.16 -11.47 16.63
CA LEU A 78 -3.87 -11.29 17.27
C LEU A 78 -2.73 -11.77 16.36
N VAL A 79 -2.89 -12.93 15.73
CA VAL A 79 -1.88 -13.52 14.85
C VAL A 79 -1.62 -12.63 13.63
N THR A 80 -2.65 -12.18 12.92
CA THR A 80 -2.46 -11.33 11.74
C THR A 80 -1.84 -9.98 12.10
N SER A 81 -2.22 -9.40 13.24
CA SER A 81 -1.65 -8.13 13.71
C SER A 81 -0.16 -8.28 14.03
N VAL A 82 0.21 -9.30 14.81
CA VAL A 82 1.62 -9.56 15.14
C VAL A 82 2.43 -9.94 13.90
N ALA A 83 1.88 -10.79 13.03
CA ALA A 83 2.53 -11.18 11.78
C ALA A 83 2.73 -9.99 10.83
N LYS A 84 1.81 -9.03 10.81
CA LYS A 84 1.92 -7.85 9.96
C LYS A 84 2.96 -6.83 10.48
N PHE A 85 3.04 -6.62 11.78
CA PHE A 85 3.94 -5.60 12.35
C PHE A 85 5.30 -6.16 12.81
N GLY A 86 5.37 -7.45 13.14
CA GLY A 86 6.57 -8.08 13.68
C GLY A 86 7.77 -8.07 12.72
N PRO A 87 7.65 -8.63 11.50
CA PRO A 87 8.78 -8.76 10.58
C PRO A 87 9.35 -7.41 10.14
N SER A 88 8.49 -6.46 9.76
CA SER A 88 8.94 -5.11 9.36
C SER A 88 9.61 -4.35 10.50
N SER A 89 9.08 -4.45 11.73
CA SER A 89 9.70 -3.82 12.91
C SER A 89 11.06 -4.43 13.21
N LEU A 90 11.18 -5.77 13.15
CA LEU A 90 12.44 -6.46 13.37
C LEU A 90 13.49 -6.08 12.32
N VAL A 91 13.11 -6.07 11.04
CA VAL A 91 14.00 -5.64 9.95
C VAL A 91 14.45 -4.19 10.15
N THR A 92 13.54 -3.31 10.57
CA THR A 92 13.85 -1.89 10.83
C THR A 92 14.83 -1.75 11.98
N VAL A 93 14.62 -2.46 13.10
CA VAL A 93 15.52 -2.44 14.25
C VAL A 93 16.90 -2.98 13.88
N LEU A 94 16.97 -4.11 13.18
CA LEU A 94 18.23 -4.70 12.73
C LEU A 94 18.98 -3.78 11.76
N ALA A 95 18.26 -3.18 10.80
CA ALA A 95 18.82 -2.24 9.84
C ALA A 95 19.36 -0.98 10.55
N MET A 96 18.60 -0.41 11.49
CA MET A 96 19.03 0.73 12.29
C MET A 96 20.25 0.41 13.14
N HIS A 97 20.26 -0.74 13.81
CA HIS A 97 21.39 -1.15 14.65
C HIS A 97 22.66 -1.41 13.83
N ALA A 98 22.53 -2.05 12.66
CA ALA A 98 23.63 -2.21 11.71
C ALA A 98 24.12 -0.87 11.16
N TRP A 99 23.21 0.06 10.89
CA TRP A 99 23.51 1.40 10.42
C TRP A 99 24.27 2.23 11.45
N GLU A 100 23.91 2.14 12.72
CA GLU A 100 24.62 2.80 13.82
C GLU A 100 26.01 2.21 14.08
N ARG A 101 26.17 0.88 14.00
CA ARG A 101 27.49 0.24 14.14
C ARG A 101 28.47 0.62 13.03
N CYS A 102 27.96 0.99 11.84
CA CYS A 102 28.77 1.39 10.69
C CYS A 102 28.88 2.92 10.53
N LYS A 103 28.53 3.71 11.56
CA LYS A 103 28.39 5.17 11.49
C LYS A 103 29.64 5.90 11.01
N ASP A 104 30.84 5.40 11.32
CA ASP A 104 32.12 6.06 10.99
C ASP A 104 32.69 5.68 9.61
N ARG A 105 32.00 4.82 8.84
CA ARG A 105 32.49 4.35 7.53
C ARG A 105 32.11 5.34 6.42
N PRO A 106 33.05 5.76 5.53
CA PRO A 106 32.78 6.70 4.44
C PRO A 106 31.76 6.17 3.41
N TRP A 107 31.57 4.85 3.33
CA TRP A 107 30.58 4.20 2.47
C TRP A 107 29.13 4.63 2.76
N ARG A 108 28.81 5.05 3.99
CA ARG A 108 27.47 5.51 4.39
C ARG A 108 26.99 6.71 3.59
N ARG A 109 27.89 7.66 3.29
CA ARG A 109 27.57 8.84 2.49
C ARG A 109 27.20 8.47 1.05
N TYR A 110 27.93 7.53 0.46
CA TYR A 110 27.65 7.03 -0.89
C TYR A 110 26.34 6.22 -0.93
N ALA A 111 26.07 5.41 0.09
CA ALA A 111 24.80 4.68 0.21
C ALA A 111 23.60 5.63 0.34
N GLN A 112 23.69 6.69 1.15
CA GLN A 112 22.64 7.71 1.27
C GLN A 112 22.39 8.44 -0.05
N LEU A 113 23.47 8.83 -0.75
CA LEU A 113 23.36 9.47 -2.06
C LEU A 113 22.76 8.56 -3.12
N GLY A 114 22.98 7.24 -3.03
CA GLY A 114 22.34 6.25 -3.90
C GLY A 114 20.88 5.95 -3.53
N LEU A 115 20.52 6.02 -2.25
CA LEU A 115 19.17 5.71 -1.78
C LEU A 115 18.13 6.73 -2.28
N VAL A 116 18.49 8.02 -2.33
CA VAL A 116 17.59 9.09 -2.81
C VAL A 116 17.09 8.84 -4.25
N PRO A 117 17.95 8.66 -5.28
CA PRO A 117 17.49 8.41 -6.63
C PRO A 117 16.81 7.04 -6.78
N VAL A 118 17.21 6.03 -5.99
CA VAL A 118 16.53 4.73 -5.98
C VAL A 118 15.09 4.90 -5.50
N THR A 119 14.87 5.53 -4.34
CA THR A 119 13.52 5.77 -3.82
C THR A 119 12.68 6.62 -4.77
N ALA A 120 13.26 7.67 -5.36
CA ALA A 120 12.57 8.47 -6.38
C ALA A 120 12.19 7.64 -7.61
N GLY A 121 13.09 6.78 -8.09
CA GLY A 121 12.83 5.86 -9.19
C GLY A 121 11.73 4.84 -8.88
N VAL A 122 11.72 4.27 -7.67
CA VAL A 122 10.67 3.32 -7.25
C VAL A 122 9.31 4.02 -7.18
N VAL A 123 9.25 5.23 -6.59
CA VAL A 123 8.01 6.02 -6.54
C VAL A 123 7.52 6.37 -7.93
N ALA A 124 8.43 6.78 -8.83
CA ALA A 124 8.09 7.08 -10.23
C ALA A 124 7.58 5.84 -10.98
N ALA A 125 8.21 4.67 -10.77
CA ALA A 125 7.77 3.41 -11.37
C ALA A 125 6.39 2.99 -10.87
N SER A 126 6.12 3.10 -9.57
CA SER A 126 4.79 2.86 -9.00
C SER A 126 3.74 3.83 -9.57
N ALA A 127 4.08 5.10 -9.70
CA ALA A 127 3.20 6.09 -10.32
C ALA A 127 2.91 5.75 -11.80
N ALA A 128 3.91 5.29 -12.55
CA ALA A 128 3.73 4.87 -13.94
C ALA A 128 2.81 3.64 -14.05
N LEU A 129 2.99 2.62 -13.20
CA LEU A 129 2.12 1.44 -13.16
C LEU A 129 0.66 1.80 -12.84
N ILE A 130 0.45 2.68 -11.87
CA ILE A 130 -0.89 3.16 -11.52
C ILE A 130 -1.50 3.95 -12.68
N ALA A 131 -0.71 4.83 -13.32
CA ALA A 131 -1.18 5.62 -14.46
C ALA A 131 -1.58 4.72 -15.64
N GLU A 132 -0.81 3.69 -15.94
CA GLU A 132 -1.12 2.74 -17.01
C GLU A 132 -2.37 1.90 -16.69
N ALA A 133 -2.52 1.46 -15.45
CA ALA A 133 -3.72 0.75 -15.00
C ALA A 133 -4.98 1.63 -14.99
N SER A 134 -4.84 2.95 -14.83
CA SER A 134 -5.97 3.89 -14.68
C SER A 134 -6.35 4.61 -15.98
N ASN A 135 -5.50 4.61 -17.01
CA ASN A 135 -5.69 5.40 -18.24
C ASN A 135 -5.96 4.51 -19.47
N PRO A 136 -7.20 4.03 -19.67
CA PRO A 136 -7.55 3.21 -20.82
C PRO A 136 -7.60 3.99 -22.15
N THR A 137 -7.79 5.32 -22.10
CA THR A 137 -8.02 6.17 -23.29
C THR A 137 -6.90 7.22 -23.45
N ALA A 138 -6.57 7.59 -24.70
CA ALA A 138 -5.58 8.63 -25.00
C ALA A 138 -5.87 9.98 -24.31
N ILE A 139 -7.15 10.30 -24.07
CA ILE A 139 -7.60 11.48 -23.34
C ILE A 139 -7.20 11.40 -21.86
N ALA A 140 -7.26 10.23 -21.24
CA ALA A 140 -6.88 10.01 -19.83
C ALA A 140 -5.36 10.20 -19.61
N TRP A 141 -4.55 9.79 -20.59
CA TRP A 141 -3.12 10.10 -20.64
C TRP A 141 -2.85 11.60 -20.77
N ALA A 142 -3.60 12.31 -21.62
CA ALA A 142 -3.47 13.76 -21.77
C ALA A 142 -3.84 14.51 -20.48
N ILE A 143 -4.91 14.08 -19.79
CA ILE A 143 -5.31 14.61 -18.48
C ILE A 143 -4.21 14.35 -17.45
N THR A 144 -3.70 13.11 -17.35
CA THR A 144 -2.64 12.75 -16.42
C THR A 144 -1.37 13.56 -16.66
N ALA A 145 -0.95 13.73 -17.91
CA ALA A 145 0.21 14.55 -18.27
C ALA A 145 0.01 16.02 -17.89
N PHE A 146 -1.19 16.58 -18.16
CA PHE A 146 -1.54 17.94 -17.79
C PHE A 146 -1.52 18.15 -16.27
N THR A 147 -2.15 17.24 -15.52
CA THR A 147 -2.17 17.25 -14.04
C THR A 147 -0.75 17.11 -13.46
N ALA A 148 0.08 16.21 -14.01
CA ALA A 148 1.46 16.02 -13.57
C ALA A 148 2.32 17.27 -13.82
N VAL A 149 2.22 17.88 -15.01
CA VAL A 149 2.92 19.13 -15.33
C VAL A 149 2.46 20.26 -14.42
N MET A 150 1.16 20.40 -14.19
CA MET A 150 0.61 21.41 -13.30
C MET A 150 1.06 21.20 -11.84
N ALA A 151 1.10 19.97 -11.35
CA ALA A 151 1.56 19.65 -10.00
C ALA A 151 3.06 19.91 -9.80
N ILE A 152 3.88 19.69 -10.83
CA ILE A 152 5.33 19.96 -10.79
C ILE A 152 5.62 21.46 -10.90
N LYS A 153 4.90 22.19 -11.77
CA LYS A 153 5.17 23.63 -12.01
C LYS A 153 4.50 24.57 -11.02
N THR A 154 3.42 24.15 -10.37
CA THR A 154 2.59 25.06 -9.56
C THR A 154 2.53 24.54 -8.12
N ARG A 155 2.83 25.40 -7.14
CA ARG A 155 2.62 25.10 -5.70
C ARG A 155 1.14 25.09 -5.30
N ILE A 156 0.24 24.73 -6.22
CA ILE A 156 -1.19 24.67 -5.96
C ILE A 156 -1.43 23.47 -5.06
N HIS A 157 -2.22 23.68 -4.01
CA HIS A 157 -2.57 22.61 -3.08
C HIS A 157 -3.27 21.47 -3.87
N PRO A 158 -2.81 20.21 -3.76
CA PRO A 158 -3.33 19.08 -4.55
C PRO A 158 -4.85 18.91 -4.50
N LEU A 159 -5.48 19.39 -3.42
CA LEU A 159 -6.93 19.43 -3.23
C LEU A 159 -7.68 20.16 -4.34
N TRP A 160 -7.14 21.25 -4.90
CA TRP A 160 -7.80 21.99 -5.98
C TRP A 160 -7.77 21.22 -7.31
N LEU A 161 -6.66 20.52 -7.57
CA LEU A 161 -6.54 19.63 -8.73
C LEU A 161 -7.48 18.43 -8.61
N LEU A 162 -7.61 17.86 -7.41
CA LEU A 162 -8.57 16.79 -7.13
C LEU A 162 -10.03 17.26 -7.29
N ALA A 163 -10.36 18.45 -6.77
CA ALA A 163 -11.70 19.02 -6.90
C ALA A 163 -12.06 19.27 -8.37
N ALA A 164 -11.16 19.90 -9.15
CA ALA A 164 -11.36 20.13 -10.57
C ALA A 164 -11.47 18.81 -11.36
N GLY A 165 -10.62 17.83 -11.07
CA GLY A 165 -10.68 16.50 -11.67
C GLY A 165 -12.00 15.77 -11.37
N SER A 166 -12.50 15.87 -10.13
CA SER A 166 -13.79 15.27 -9.74
C SER A 166 -14.98 15.91 -10.46
N LEU A 167 -14.98 17.24 -10.61
CA LEU A 167 -16.02 17.99 -11.30
C LEU A 167 -16.06 17.64 -12.80
N ILE A 168 -14.89 17.50 -13.42
CA ILE A 168 -14.78 17.08 -14.83
C ILE A 168 -15.19 15.60 -14.96
N GLY A 169 -14.82 14.74 -14.01
CA GLY A 169 -15.22 13.33 -13.99
C GLY A 169 -16.74 13.12 -13.94
N LEU A 170 -17.46 13.97 -13.19
CA LEU A 170 -18.93 13.95 -13.12
C LEU A 170 -19.63 14.26 -14.46
N THR A 171 -18.93 14.93 -15.39
CA THR A 171 -19.47 15.22 -16.73
C THR A 171 -19.40 14.02 -17.69
N GLY A 172 -18.87 12.87 -17.27
CA GLY A 172 -18.91 11.62 -18.03
C GLY A 172 -17.92 11.53 -19.21
N ILE A 173 -17.06 12.54 -19.39
CA ILE A 173 -16.12 12.64 -20.52
C ILE A 173 -15.10 11.46 -20.56
N GLY A 174 -14.89 10.76 -19.43
CA GLY A 174 -13.99 9.60 -19.34
C GLY A 174 -14.64 8.23 -19.53
N GLN A 175 -15.94 8.13 -19.84
CA GLN A 175 -16.66 6.86 -20.06
C GLN A 175 -16.90 6.51 -21.53
N LEU A 176 -16.24 7.20 -22.47
CA LEU A 176 -16.21 6.91 -23.91
C LEU A 176 -14.84 6.36 -24.32
#